data_AF-A0A2N0RR06-F1
#
_entry.id   AF-A0A2N0RR06-F1
#
_cell.length_a   1.000
_cell.length_b   1.000
_cell.length_c   1.000
_cell.angle_alpha   90.00
_cell.angle_beta   90.00
_cell.angle_gamma   90.00
#
_symmetry.space_group_name_H-M   'P 1'
#
loop_
_entity.id
_entity.type
_entity.pdbx_description
1 polymer ?
#
loop_
_entity_poly.entity_id
_entity_poly.type
_entity_poly.pdbx_seq_one_letter_code
_entity_poly.pdbx_strand_id
1 'polypeptide(L)'
;LITKCWDAKAENRPTAKELFQILYKWDNKKYDDSDIKFIESQINEYNDKIKLNRTSEKKSKNIQTHPQAIYTSRLLNFKNLPEPVNSGATQSTLFSEGFDCQLDESDLNEMNQDDENNIE
;
A
#
# COMPACT_ATOMS: atom_id res chain seq x y z
N LEU A 1 -7.53 -5.80 -12.28
CA LEU A 1 -7.44 -6.86 -11.25
C LEU A 1 -7.07 -6.26 -9.90
N ILE A 2 -5.99 -5.49 -9.81
CA ILE A 2 -5.58 -4.75 -8.60
C ILE A 2 -6.74 -3.97 -7.97
N THR A 3 -7.48 -3.20 -8.76
CA THR A 3 -8.66 -2.43 -8.28
C THR A 3 -9.77 -3.30 -7.70
N LYS A 4 -9.94 -4.54 -8.14
CA LYS A 4 -10.89 -5.50 -7.54
C LYS A 4 -10.36 -6.07 -6.24
N CYS A 5 -9.05 -6.32 -6.15
CA CYS A 5 -8.41 -6.78 -4.91
C CYS A 5 -8.44 -5.71 -3.81
N TRP A 6 -8.44 -4.43 -4.19
CA TRP A 6 -8.48 -3.28 -3.29
C TRP A 6 -9.89 -2.76 -3.00
N ASP A 7 -10.94 -3.46 -3.42
CA ASP A 7 -12.30 -3.01 -3.14
C ASP A 7 -12.56 -2.96 -1.62
N ALA A 8 -13.10 -1.85 -1.14
CA ALA A 8 -13.43 -1.64 0.26
C ALA A 8 -14.40 -2.72 0.78
N LYS A 9 -15.34 -3.17 -0.06
CA LYS A 9 -16.27 -4.25 0.29
C LYS A 9 -15.63 -5.60 0.06
N ALA A 10 -15.62 -6.43 1.09
CA ALA A 10 -15.01 -7.76 1.02
C ALA A 10 -15.70 -8.65 -0.01
N GLU A 11 -17.03 -8.55 -0.18
CA GLU A 11 -17.77 -9.35 -1.17
C GLU A 11 -17.36 -9.07 -2.63
N ASN A 12 -16.80 -7.89 -2.91
CA ASN A 12 -16.35 -7.51 -4.24
C ASN A 12 -14.93 -8.00 -4.55
N ARG A 13 -14.18 -8.44 -3.54
CA ARG A 13 -12.80 -8.91 -3.72
C ARG A 13 -12.79 -10.32 -4.30
N PRO A 14 -11.89 -10.60 -5.27
CA PRO A 14 -11.73 -11.96 -5.76
C PRO A 14 -11.21 -12.86 -4.64
N THR A 15 -11.71 -14.09 -4.61
CA THR A 15 -11.14 -15.14 -3.78
C THR A 15 -9.74 -15.53 -4.27
N ALA A 16 -8.93 -16.13 -3.40
CA ALA A 16 -7.61 -16.64 -3.78
C ALA A 16 -7.67 -17.62 -4.97
N LYS A 17 -8.73 -18.44 -5.05
CA LYS A 17 -8.95 -19.38 -6.14
C LYS A 17 -9.20 -18.67 -7.47
N GLU A 18 -10.06 -17.65 -7.48
CA GLU A 18 -10.34 -16.86 -8.69
C GLU A 18 -9.09 -16.10 -9.14
N LEU A 19 -8.35 -15.51 -8.20
CA LEU A 19 -7.11 -14.82 -8.49
C LEU A 19 -6.10 -15.76 -9.16
N PHE A 20 -5.89 -16.95 -8.60
CA PHE A 20 -5.01 -17.96 -9.19
C PHE A 20 -5.42 -18.33 -10.62
N GLN A 21 -6.72 -18.55 -10.87
CA GLN A 21 -7.20 -18.89 -12.21
C GLN A 21 -6.97 -17.77 -13.23
N ILE A 22 -7.15 -16.50 -12.83
CA ILE A 22 -6.89 -15.35 -13.70
C ILE A 22 -5.40 -15.25 -14.02
N LEU A 23 -4.54 -15.31 -13.01
CA LEU A 23 -3.10 -15.22 -13.18
C LEU A 23 -2.55 -16.37 -14.02
N TYR A 24 -3.02 -17.60 -13.79
CA TYR A 24 -2.64 -18.76 -14.58
C TYR A 24 -2.99 -18.61 -16.07
N LYS A 25 -4.15 -18.03 -16.40
CA LYS A 25 -4.51 -17.76 -17.80
C LYS A 25 -3.58 -16.73 -18.45
N TRP A 26 -3.12 -15.74 -17.68
CA TRP A 26 -2.18 -14.74 -18.18
C TRP A 26 -0.79 -15.31 -18.38
N ASP A 27 -0.32 -16.15 -17.48
CA ASP A 27 0.99 -16.82 -17.58
C ASP A 27 1.09 -17.71 -18.83
N ASN A 28 0.00 -18.40 -19.16
CA ASN A 28 -0.07 -19.26 -20.35
C ASN A 28 -0.36 -18.48 -21.66
N LYS A 29 -0.56 -17.17 -21.59
CA LYS A 29 -0.81 -16.36 -22.78
C LYS A 29 0.51 -16.06 -23.49
N LYS A 30 0.52 -16.17 -24.82
CA LYS A 30 1.63 -15.66 -25.63
C LYS A 30 1.53 -14.14 -25.72
N TYR A 31 2.60 -13.46 -25.36
CA TYR A 31 2.74 -12.01 -25.51
C TYR A 31 3.71 -11.72 -26.65
N ASP A 32 3.52 -10.58 -27.30
CA ASP A 32 4.46 -10.11 -28.31
C ASP A 32 5.75 -9.64 -27.63
N ASP A 33 6.88 -9.81 -28.33
CA ASP A 33 8.21 -9.47 -27.82
C ASP A 33 8.31 -7.97 -27.44
N SER A 34 7.56 -7.10 -28.11
CA SER A 34 7.44 -5.68 -27.78
C SER A 34 6.78 -5.43 -26.43
N ASP A 35 5.73 -6.19 -26.09
CA ASP A 35 5.00 -6.03 -24.83
C ASP A 35 5.88 -6.48 -23.66
N ILE A 36 6.60 -7.59 -23.83
CA ILE A 36 7.54 -8.09 -22.83
C ILE A 36 8.64 -7.06 -22.57
N LYS A 37 9.27 -6.54 -23.62
CA LYS A 37 10.33 -5.51 -23.50
C LYS A 37 9.82 -4.23 -22.82
N PHE A 38 8.60 -3.80 -23.14
CA PHE A 38 7.98 -2.66 -22.48
C PHE A 38 7.83 -2.90 -20.97
N ILE A 39 7.27 -4.06 -20.58
CA ILE A 39 7.08 -4.44 -19.18
C ILE A 39 8.44 -4.53 -18.45
N GLU A 40 9.43 -5.19 -19.06
CA GLU A 40 10.79 -5.29 -18.52
C GLU A 40 11.42 -3.91 -18.30
N SER A 41 11.26 -2.98 -19.25
CA SER A 41 11.78 -1.61 -19.10
C SER A 41 11.14 -0.88 -17.93
N GLN A 42 9.82 -1.01 -17.74
CA GLN A 42 9.13 -0.39 -16.60
C GLN A 42 9.58 -1.00 -15.27
N ILE A 43 9.78 -2.32 -15.21
CA ILE A 43 10.31 -3.02 -14.03
C ILE A 43 11.73 -2.55 -13.71
N ASN A 44 12.59 -2.42 -14.72
CA ASN A 44 13.96 -1.97 -14.55
C ASN A 44 14.02 -0.52 -14.05
N GLU A 45 13.25 0.38 -14.64
CA GLU A 45 13.13 1.78 -14.18
C GLU A 45 12.71 1.85 -12.70
N TYR A 46 11.71 1.06 -12.31
CA TYR A 46 11.26 0.99 -10.93
C TYR A 46 12.33 0.40 -10.00
N ASN A 47 13.02 -0.67 -10.42
CA ASN A 47 14.09 -1.29 -9.64
C ASN A 47 15.24 -0.31 -9.38
N ASP A 48 15.59 0.51 -10.36
CA ASP A 48 16.63 1.54 -10.22
C ASP A 48 16.19 2.61 -9.20
N LYS A 49 14.93 3.06 -9.26
CA LYS A 49 14.35 3.98 -8.27
C LYS A 49 14.34 3.38 -6.86
N ILE A 50 13.90 2.12 -6.72
CA ILE A 50 13.92 1.41 -5.44
C ILE A 50 15.35 1.26 -4.90
N LYS A 51 16.31 0.89 -5.75
CA LYS A 51 17.69 0.68 -5.33
C LYS A 51 18.31 1.97 -4.78
N LEU A 52 17.97 3.12 -5.37
CA LEU A 52 18.32 4.46 -4.88
C LEU A 52 17.67 4.84 -3.54
N ASN A 53 16.49 4.29 -3.25
CA ASN A 53 15.74 4.55 -2.01
C ASN A 53 16.03 3.53 -0.90
N ARG A 54 16.46 2.31 -1.24
CA ARG A 54 16.72 1.20 -0.31
C ARG A 54 18.19 0.95 0.01
N THR A 55 19.13 1.78 -0.46
CA THR A 55 20.53 1.70 0.02
C THR A 55 20.54 1.78 1.55
N SER A 56 21.22 0.82 2.17
CA SER A 56 21.26 0.62 3.62
C SER A 56 21.69 1.86 4.40
N GLU A 57 22.41 2.78 3.75
CA GLU A 57 22.84 4.06 4.31
C GLU A 57 21.70 5.06 4.60
N LYS A 58 20.57 5.01 3.86
CA LYS A 58 19.40 5.86 4.14
C LYS A 58 18.46 5.23 5.18
N LYS A 59 18.46 3.91 5.30
CA LYS A 59 17.50 3.14 6.12
C LYS A 59 17.81 3.18 7.62
N SER A 60 19.08 3.33 7.99
CA SER A 60 19.52 3.30 9.40
C SER A 60 19.69 4.68 10.05
N LYS A 61 19.74 5.77 9.28
CA LYS A 61 20.13 7.10 9.81
C LYS A 61 18.98 7.94 10.36
N ASN A 62 17.71 7.61 10.09
CA ASN A 62 16.57 8.49 10.39
C ASN A 62 15.38 7.86 11.13
N ILE A 63 15.48 6.62 11.64
CA ILE A 63 14.40 6.10 12.49
C ILE A 63 14.61 6.63 13.91
N GLN A 64 14.27 7.90 14.12
CA GLN A 64 14.19 8.49 15.44
C GLN A 64 12.80 8.19 16.00
N THR A 65 12.71 7.26 16.94
CA THR A 65 11.44 6.99 17.63
C THR A 65 11.14 8.14 18.59
N HIS A 66 9.90 8.62 18.60
CA HIS A 66 9.46 9.60 19.58
C HIS A 66 9.64 9.03 21.00
N PRO A 67 10.13 9.78 22.00
CA PRO A 67 10.37 9.25 23.36
C PRO A 67 9.14 8.64 24.04
N GLN A 68 7.95 9.04 23.61
CA GLN A 68 6.65 8.56 24.10
C GLN A 68 6.05 7.42 23.24
N ALA A 69 6.69 7.01 22.15
CA ALA A 69 6.18 5.95 21.30
C ALA A 69 6.29 4.58 22.00
N ILE A 70 5.17 3.86 22.09
CA ILE A 70 5.10 2.53 22.72
C ILE A 70 4.77 1.51 21.62
N TYR A 71 5.76 0.73 21.20
CA TYR A 71 5.65 -0.28 20.15
C TYR A 71 5.29 -1.68 20.66
N THR A 72 4.48 -1.75 21.72
CA THR A 72 3.96 -3.03 22.21
C THR A 72 2.66 -3.37 21.50
N SER A 73 2.35 -4.67 21.39
CA SER A 73 1.04 -5.10 20.91
C SER A 73 -0.06 -4.54 21.82
N ARG A 74 -1.02 -3.82 21.25
CA ARG A 74 -2.22 -3.31 21.92
C ARG A 74 -3.45 -3.84 21.22
N LEU A 75 -4.53 -4.06 21.97
CA LEU A 75 -5.81 -4.41 21.38
C LEU A 75 -6.39 -3.19 20.65
N LEU A 76 -6.66 -3.33 19.36
CA LEU A 76 -7.30 -2.28 18.57
C LEU A 76 -8.80 -2.23 18.87
N ASN A 77 -9.34 -1.04 19.11
CA ASN A 77 -10.77 -0.82 19.30
C ASN A 77 -11.42 -0.42 17.96
N PHE A 78 -12.30 -1.28 17.44
CA PHE A 78 -12.96 -1.06 16.15
C PHE A 78 -14.39 -0.50 16.25
N LYS A 79 -14.89 -0.22 17.46
CA LYS A 79 -16.33 0.08 17.68
C LYS A 79 -16.85 1.32 16.96
N ASN A 80 -15.98 2.30 16.69
CA ASN A 80 -16.36 3.61 16.14
C ASN A 80 -15.61 3.95 14.83
N LEU A 81 -15.07 2.95 14.13
CA LEU A 81 -14.42 3.23 12.85
C LEU A 81 -15.45 3.47 11.74
N PRO A 82 -15.19 4.42 10.82
CA PRO A 82 -16.02 4.59 9.64
C PRO A 82 -15.95 3.33 8.76
N GLU A 83 -17.00 3.12 7.98
CA GLU A 83 -16.96 2.07 6.96
C GLU A 83 -15.86 2.36 5.94
N PRO A 84 -15.11 1.33 5.49
CA PRO A 84 -14.13 1.52 4.44
C PRO A 84 -14.84 1.96 3.16
N VAL A 85 -14.29 2.99 2.50
CA VAL A 85 -14.80 3.52 1.23
C VAL A 85 -13.72 3.43 0.17
N ASN A 86 -14.12 3.13 -1.06
CA ASN A 86 -13.20 3.17 -2.19
C ASN A 86 -12.78 4.63 -2.45
N SER A 87 -11.50 4.87 -2.70
CA SER A 87 -11.06 6.19 -3.15
C SER A 87 -11.65 6.49 -4.53
N GLY A 88 -12.04 7.74 -4.76
CA GLY A 88 -12.48 8.21 -6.07
C GLY A 88 -11.36 8.32 -7.11
N ALA A 89 -10.18 7.76 -6.82
CA ALA A 89 -9.00 7.88 -7.66
C ALA A 89 -9.26 7.25 -9.03
N THR A 90 -9.15 8.06 -10.08
CA THR A 90 -9.19 7.61 -11.46
C THR A 90 -8.05 6.63 -11.73
N GLN A 91 -8.25 5.62 -12.58
CA GLN A 91 -7.22 4.62 -12.90
C GLN A 91 -5.87 5.25 -13.29
N SER A 92 -5.88 6.43 -13.92
CA SER A 92 -4.67 7.21 -14.26
C SER A 92 -3.82 7.59 -13.05
N THR A 93 -4.42 7.88 -11.90
CA THR A 93 -3.71 8.25 -10.67
C THR A 93 -2.95 7.05 -10.09
N LEU A 94 -3.52 5.85 -10.17
CA LEU A 94 -2.90 4.61 -9.68
C LEU A 94 -1.67 4.16 -10.49
N PHE A 95 -1.55 4.59 -11.75
CA PHE A 95 -0.43 4.23 -12.63
C PHE A 95 0.68 5.28 -12.68
N SER A 96 0.40 6.53 -12.29
CA SER A 96 1.36 7.64 -12.39
C SER A 96 2.22 7.80 -11.12
N GLU A 97 1.66 7.50 -9.95
CA GLU A 97 2.37 7.56 -8.68
C GLU A 97 2.40 6.14 -8.13
N GLY A 98 3.56 5.48 -8.24
CA GLY A 98 3.79 4.29 -7.43
C GLY A 98 3.64 4.72 -5.98
N PHE A 99 2.59 4.27 -5.29
CA PHE A 99 2.42 4.48 -3.86
C PHE A 99 3.53 3.71 -3.12
N ASP A 100 4.74 4.26 -3.10
CA ASP A 100 5.67 4.02 -2.00
C ASP A 100 4.98 4.63 -0.78
N CYS A 101 4.50 3.80 0.14
CA CYS A 101 4.08 4.24 1.46
C CYS A 101 5.32 4.67 2.26
N GLN A 102 5.92 5.79 1.85
CA GLN A 102 6.67 6.64 2.75
C GLN A 102 5.62 7.37 3.58
N LEU A 103 5.24 6.77 4.70
CA LEU A 103 4.52 7.50 5.75
C LEU A 103 5.43 8.66 6.14
N ASP A 104 4.98 9.89 5.90
CA ASP A 104 5.66 11.05 6.45
C ASP A 104 5.20 11.28 7.89
N GLU A 105 5.95 12.06 8.68
CA GLU A 105 5.57 12.33 10.07
C GLU A 105 4.26 13.14 10.17
N SER A 106 3.83 13.82 9.10
CA SER A 106 2.56 14.55 9.05
C SER A 106 1.35 13.63 9.05
N ASP A 107 1.45 12.44 8.45
CA ASP A 107 0.38 11.43 8.41
C ASP A 107 0.02 10.87 9.80
N LEU A 108 0.90 11.01 10.80
CA LEU A 108 0.71 10.48 12.16
C LEU A 108 0.10 11.49 13.15
N ASN A 109 0.04 12.77 12.79
CA ASN A 109 -0.46 13.83 13.69
C ASN A 109 -1.98 13.84 13.84
N GLU A 110 -2.72 13.05 13.05
CA GLU A 110 -4.19 13.01 13.07
C GLU A 110 -4.77 12.04 14.11
N MET A 111 -3.94 11.22 14.78
CA MET A 111 -4.42 10.16 15.69
C MET A 111 -4.49 10.55 17.18
N ASN A 112 -4.05 11.76 17.57
CA ASN A 112 -3.88 12.14 18.99
C ASN A 112 -4.80 13.30 19.45
N GLN A 113 -6.09 13.32 19.09
CA GLN A 113 -7.00 14.37 19.61
C GLN A 113 -8.14 13.92 20.53
N ASP A 114 -8.39 12.63 20.71
CA ASP A 114 -9.49 12.19 21.57
C ASP A 114 -9.00 11.27 22.67
N ASP A 115 -8.48 11.82 23.77
CA ASP A 115 -8.47 11.15 25.10
C ASP A 115 -8.11 12.10 26.27
N GLU A 116 -8.27 13.42 26.11
CA GLU A 116 -8.45 14.33 27.26
C GLU A 116 -9.93 14.66 27.36
N ASN A 117 -10.70 13.85 28.09
CA ASN A 117 -11.81 14.27 28.96
C ASN A 117 -12.68 13.06 29.34
N ASN A 118 -12.32 12.41 30.45
CA ASN A 118 -13.28 11.90 31.43
C ASN A 118 -12.53 11.56 32.72
N ILE A 119 -12.27 12.59 33.52
CA ILE A 119 -12.10 12.48 34.97
C ILE A 119 -13.32 13.16 35.57
N GLU A 120 -14.30 12.36 36.01
CA GLU A 120 -14.98 12.50 37.29
C GLU A 120 -15.68 11.20 37.68
#